data_AF-A0A3T2UWJ4-F1
#
_entry.id   AF-A0A3T2UWJ4-F1
#
_cell.length_a   1.000
_cell.length_b   1.000
_cell.length_c   1.000
_cell.angle_alpha   90.00
_cell.angle_beta   90.00
_cell.angle_gamma   90.00
#
_symmetry.space_group_name_H-M   'P 1'
#
loop_
_entity.id
_entity.type
_entity.pdbx_description
1 polymer ?
#
loop_
_entity_poly.entity_id
_entity_poly.type
_entity_poly.pdbx_seq_one_letter_code
_entity_poly.pdbx_strand_id
1 'polypeptide(L)'
;MTPIELLESVKARFNPLLVREEETLKAFLIKALTTYQDRAGVVKTLKLEKAGGTAIPLPEDYLSLVHVTDNNGLLVYSDELSGFIELELTGSERWPFRMLYLVNLRDRELDEWQVPPAIIGMLEEYLEALINVRNVARQRRASIDGKFDYSDLPDEATLYARVQEIEEKMSSNRAIIPGATIF
;
A
#
# COMPACT_ATOMS: atom_id res chain seq x y z
N MET A 1 4.48 12.57 -3.12
CA MET A 1 5.55 11.83 -2.44
C MET A 1 5.77 10.53 -3.18
N THR A 2 6.96 10.30 -3.69
CA THR A 2 7.36 9.03 -4.33
C THR A 2 7.77 8.01 -3.27
N PRO A 3 7.80 6.70 -3.59
CA PRO A 3 8.33 5.70 -2.67
C PRO A 3 9.75 6.00 -2.18
N ILE A 4 10.61 6.57 -3.03
CA ILE A 4 11.96 6.96 -2.60
C ILE A 4 11.94 8.17 -1.67
N GLU A 5 11.14 9.20 -1.96
CA GLU A 5 10.98 10.34 -1.04
C GLU A 5 10.45 9.89 0.34
N LEU A 6 9.56 8.90 0.36
CA LEU A 6 9.06 8.28 1.60
C LEU A 6 10.19 7.58 2.37
N LEU A 7 11.05 6.83 1.67
CA LEU A 7 12.21 6.18 2.30
C LEU A 7 13.20 7.21 2.88
N GLU A 8 13.47 8.31 2.17
CA GLU A 8 14.34 9.39 2.66
C GLU A 8 13.74 10.12 3.87
N SER A 9 12.42 10.37 3.88
CA SER A 9 11.69 10.89 5.03
C SER A 9 11.91 10.03 6.28
N VAL A 10 11.81 8.70 6.13
CA VAL A 10 11.99 7.75 7.24
C VAL A 10 13.46 7.67 7.69
N LYS A 11 14.42 7.64 6.75
CA LYS A 11 15.86 7.65 7.06
C LYS A 11 16.25 8.83 7.95
N ALA A 12 15.70 10.01 7.69
CA ALA A 12 15.99 11.23 8.45
C ALA A 12 15.58 11.16 9.94
N ARG A 13 14.71 10.21 10.32
CA ARG A 13 14.27 9.99 11.71
C ARG A 13 15.31 9.24 12.54
N PHE A 14 16.27 8.55 11.91
CA PHE A 14 17.27 7.75 12.60
C PHE A 14 18.56 8.53 12.88
N ASN A 15 18.88 8.69 14.16
CA ASN A 15 20.14 9.31 14.62
C ASN A 15 20.80 8.44 15.71
N PRO A 16 21.79 7.58 15.39
CA PRO A 16 22.39 7.32 14.08
C PRO A 16 21.67 6.22 13.26
N LEU A 17 21.66 6.39 11.94
CA LEU A 17 21.31 5.33 10.98
C LEU A 17 22.54 4.43 10.71
N LEU A 18 22.50 3.20 11.21
CA LEU A 18 23.53 2.18 11.01
C LEU A 18 23.24 1.25 9.83
N VAL A 19 22.00 1.18 9.36
CA VAL A 19 21.62 0.44 8.15
C VAL A 19 21.84 1.35 6.94
N ARG A 20 22.97 1.16 6.24
CA ARG A 20 23.41 2.02 5.14
C ARG A 20 23.33 1.36 3.77
N GLU A 21 23.08 0.06 3.73
CA GLU A 21 22.98 -0.70 2.50
C GLU A 21 21.69 -0.32 1.75
N GLU A 22 21.85 0.37 0.62
CA GLU A 22 20.73 0.83 -0.20
C GLU A 22 19.83 -0.33 -0.66
N GLU A 23 20.39 -1.48 -1.02
CA GLU A 23 19.63 -2.66 -1.40
C GLU A 23 18.74 -3.16 -0.25
N THR A 24 19.23 -3.12 0.99
CA THR A 24 18.45 -3.53 2.17
C THR A 24 17.29 -2.55 2.41
N LEU A 25 17.55 -1.25 2.28
CA LEU A 25 16.54 -0.21 2.45
C LEU A 25 15.46 -0.26 1.35
N LYS A 26 15.86 -0.48 0.10
CA LYS A 26 14.94 -0.72 -1.02
C LYS A 26 14.12 -2.00 -0.80
N ALA A 27 14.74 -3.08 -0.31
CA ALA A 27 14.02 -4.30 0.02
C ALA A 27 12.97 -4.07 1.13
N PHE A 28 13.27 -3.26 2.14
CA PHE A 28 12.30 -2.89 3.16
C PHE A 28 11.16 -2.02 2.61
N LEU A 29 11.45 -1.08 1.71
CA LEU A 29 10.43 -0.29 1.02
C LEU A 29 9.48 -1.18 0.21
N ILE A 30 10.02 -2.09 -0.61
CA ILE A 30 9.23 -3.05 -1.39
C ILE A 30 8.40 -3.94 -0.47
N LYS A 31 9.00 -4.42 0.64
CA LYS A 31 8.29 -5.20 1.65
C LYS A 31 7.14 -4.40 2.27
N ALA A 32 7.34 -3.13 2.59
CA ALA A 32 6.30 -2.27 3.14
C ALA A 32 5.12 -2.10 2.19
N LEU A 33 5.40 -1.81 0.91
CA LEU A 33 4.38 -1.67 -0.13
C LEU A 33 3.61 -2.98 -0.36
N THR A 34 4.33 -4.11 -0.44
CA THR A 34 3.74 -5.44 -0.62
C THR A 34 2.85 -5.81 0.56
N THR A 35 3.37 -5.67 1.78
CA THR A 35 2.63 -5.96 3.01
C THR A 35 1.34 -5.14 3.10
N TYR A 36 1.40 -3.84 2.77
CA TYR A 36 0.21 -2.99 2.80
C TYR A 36 -0.82 -3.40 1.75
N GLN A 37 -0.36 -3.72 0.53
CA GLN A 37 -1.22 -4.23 -0.54
C GLN A 37 -1.96 -5.50 -0.11
N ASP A 38 -1.24 -6.46 0.49
CA ASP A 38 -1.79 -7.76 0.87
C ASP A 38 -2.76 -7.67 2.05
N ARG A 39 -2.47 -6.81 3.03
CA ARG A 39 -3.27 -6.70 4.27
C ARG A 39 -4.43 -5.73 4.15
N ALA A 40 -4.19 -4.55 3.59
CA ALA A 40 -5.16 -3.47 3.57
C ALA A 40 -5.73 -3.22 2.16
N GLY A 41 -4.86 -3.24 1.16
CA GLY A 41 -5.19 -2.81 -0.20
C GLY A 41 -5.51 -1.31 -0.29
N VAL A 42 -5.53 -0.78 -1.50
CA VAL A 42 -6.01 0.58 -1.78
C VAL A 42 -7.07 0.49 -2.86
N VAL A 43 -8.25 1.03 -2.58
CA VAL A 43 -9.33 1.12 -3.55
C VAL A 43 -9.36 2.52 -4.13
N LYS A 44 -9.36 2.63 -5.46
CA LYS A 44 -9.63 3.88 -6.17
C LYS A 44 -10.96 3.80 -6.90
N THR A 45 -11.62 4.94 -7.00
CA THR A 45 -12.87 5.09 -7.75
C THR A 45 -12.60 5.88 -9.02
N LEU A 46 -12.92 5.30 -10.17
CA LEU A 46 -12.92 5.96 -11.47
C LEU A 46 -14.36 6.25 -11.88
N LYS A 47 -14.62 7.51 -12.24
CA LYS A 47 -15.90 7.92 -12.81
C LYS A 47 -15.90 7.67 -14.31
N LEU A 48 -16.85 6.89 -14.80
CA LEU A 48 -17.00 6.57 -16.22
C LEU A 48 -18.14 7.41 -16.81
N GLU A 49 -17.86 8.09 -17.90
CA GLU A 49 -18.84 8.91 -18.64
C GLU A 49 -19.32 8.18 -19.88
N LYS A 50 -20.57 8.44 -20.30
CA LYS A 50 -21.23 7.72 -21.42
C LYS A 50 -20.46 7.76 -22.74
N ALA A 51 -19.69 8.84 -22.96
CA ALA A 51 -18.87 8.99 -24.16
C ALA A 51 -17.71 7.97 -24.24
N GLY A 52 -17.32 7.37 -23.12
CA GLY A 52 -16.22 6.39 -23.04
C GLY A 52 -16.57 5.01 -23.59
N GLY A 53 -17.84 4.75 -23.93
CA GLY A 53 -18.28 3.44 -24.42
C GLY A 53 -18.33 2.37 -23.33
N THR A 54 -18.40 1.11 -23.74
CA THR A 54 -18.47 -0.06 -22.84
C THR A 54 -17.11 -0.71 -22.57
N ALA A 55 -16.08 -0.39 -23.34
CA ALA A 55 -14.73 -0.89 -23.16
C ALA A 55 -13.86 0.18 -22.48
N ILE A 56 -13.56 -0.04 -21.20
CA ILE A 56 -12.78 0.89 -20.38
C ILE A 56 -11.31 0.43 -20.36
N PRO A 57 -10.34 1.27 -20.77
CA PRO A 57 -8.93 0.92 -20.65
C PRO A 57 -8.55 0.77 -19.18
N LEU A 58 -7.71 -0.22 -18.88
CA LEU A 58 -7.19 -0.41 -17.53
C LEU A 58 -6.36 0.81 -17.10
N PRO A 59 -6.62 1.39 -15.93
CA PRO A 59 -5.73 2.38 -15.34
C PRO A 59 -4.31 1.84 -15.26
N GLU A 60 -3.32 2.72 -15.41
CA GLU A 60 -1.91 2.33 -15.29
C GLU A 60 -1.66 1.62 -13.95
N ASP A 61 -2.28 2.13 -12.88
CA ASP A 61 -2.13 1.67 -11.51
C ASP A 61 -3.04 0.48 -11.11
N TYR A 62 -3.72 -0.15 -12.08
CA TYR A 62 -4.68 -1.23 -11.85
C TYR A 62 -4.03 -2.53 -11.32
N LEU A 63 -4.69 -3.16 -10.34
CA LEU A 63 -4.39 -4.51 -9.86
C LEU A 63 -5.53 -5.49 -10.16
N SER A 64 -6.75 -5.13 -9.77
CA SER A 64 -7.93 -5.96 -9.99
C SER A 64 -9.22 -5.16 -9.86
N LEU A 65 -10.27 -5.59 -10.54
CA LEU A 65 -11.60 -5.00 -10.44
C LEU A 65 -12.24 -5.37 -9.11
N VAL A 66 -12.92 -4.41 -8.48
CA VAL A 66 -13.74 -4.66 -7.28
C VAL A 66 -15.20 -4.76 -7.69
N HIS A 67 -15.75 -3.70 -8.30
CA HIS A 67 -17.06 -3.70 -8.95
C HIS A 67 -17.27 -2.42 -9.74
N VAL A 68 -18.27 -2.43 -10.63
CA VAL A 68 -18.81 -1.23 -11.27
C VAL A 68 -20.23 -1.02 -10.78
N THR A 69 -20.54 0.23 -10.41
CA THR A 69 -21.90 0.64 -10.02
C THR A 69 -22.42 1.73 -10.94
N ASP A 70 -23.71 1.71 -11.21
CA ASP A 70 -24.39 2.78 -11.92
C ASP A 70 -24.65 3.98 -11.01
N ASN A 71 -25.20 5.07 -11.55
CA ASN A 71 -25.49 6.26 -10.76
C ASN A 71 -26.61 6.06 -9.71
N ASN A 72 -27.40 4.99 -9.83
CA ASN A 72 -28.39 4.60 -8.82
C ASN A 72 -27.77 3.68 -7.74
N GLY A 73 -26.51 3.26 -7.90
CA GLY A 73 -25.83 2.33 -7.01
C GLY A 73 -26.08 0.85 -7.33
N LEU A 74 -26.68 0.54 -8.49
CA LEU A 74 -26.86 -0.84 -8.95
C LEU A 74 -25.57 -1.37 -9.55
N LEU A 75 -25.31 -2.67 -9.36
CA LEU A 75 -24.16 -3.33 -9.96
C LEU A 75 -24.30 -3.40 -11.48
N VAL A 76 -23.21 -3.10 -12.17
CA VAL A 76 -23.06 -3.31 -13.61
C VAL A 76 -22.14 -4.49 -13.81
N TYR A 77 -22.61 -5.50 -14.53
CA TYR A 77 -21.79 -6.65 -14.89
C TYR A 77 -20.60 -6.20 -15.73
N SER A 78 -19.42 -6.67 -15.33
CA SER A 78 -18.17 -6.22 -15.90
C SER A 78 -17.15 -7.34 -15.88
N ASP A 79 -16.54 -7.58 -17.03
CA ASP A 79 -15.54 -8.61 -17.22
C ASP A 79 -14.18 -8.00 -17.56
N GLU A 80 -13.13 -8.60 -17.01
CA GLU A 80 -11.75 -8.24 -17.35
C GLU A 80 -11.30 -9.06 -18.57
N LEU A 81 -11.08 -8.35 -19.67
CA LEU A 81 -10.56 -8.90 -20.92
C LEU A 81 -9.19 -8.26 -21.17
N SER A 82 -8.30 -8.96 -21.88
CA SER A 82 -6.87 -8.61 -21.95
C SER A 82 -6.59 -7.14 -22.32
N GLY A 83 -6.43 -6.28 -21.29
CA GLY A 83 -6.13 -4.85 -21.41
C GLY A 83 -7.31 -3.88 -21.20
N PHE A 84 -8.53 -4.36 -20.98
CA PHE A 84 -9.72 -3.53 -20.78
C PHE A 84 -10.77 -4.20 -19.89
N ILE A 85 -11.62 -3.37 -19.28
CA ILE A 85 -12.82 -3.81 -18.58
C ILE A 85 -14.00 -3.59 -19.52
N GLU A 86 -14.68 -4.68 -19.89
CA GLU A 86 -15.89 -4.61 -20.72
C GLU A 86 -17.12 -4.58 -19.81
N LEU A 87 -18.00 -3.61 -20.05
CA LEU A 87 -19.26 -3.44 -19.34
C LEU A 87 -20.38 -4.11 -20.12
N GLU A 88 -21.04 -5.08 -19.50
CA GLU A 88 -22.25 -5.69 -20.05
C GLU A 88 -23.47 -4.86 -19.66
N LEU A 89 -24.03 -4.13 -20.63
CA LEU A 89 -25.17 -3.25 -20.41
C LEU A 89 -26.48 -3.91 -20.84
N THR A 90 -27.45 -3.95 -19.93
CA THR A 90 -28.81 -4.44 -20.19
C THR A 90 -29.76 -3.35 -20.70
N GLY A 91 -29.32 -2.08 -20.64
CA GLY A 91 -30.06 -0.90 -21.12
C GLY A 91 -30.89 -0.20 -20.03
N SER A 92 -30.87 -0.70 -18.80
CA SER A 92 -31.56 -0.12 -17.65
C SER A 92 -30.65 0.78 -16.79
N GLU A 93 -29.34 0.69 -17.01
CA GLU A 93 -28.30 1.33 -16.21
C GLU A 93 -28.21 2.85 -16.49
N ARG A 94 -27.90 3.63 -15.44
CA ARG A 94 -27.75 5.09 -15.57
C ARG A 94 -26.31 5.55 -15.40
N TRP A 95 -25.84 6.27 -16.40
CA TRP A 95 -24.59 7.02 -16.35
C TRP A 95 -24.68 8.22 -15.39
N PRO A 96 -23.56 8.68 -14.79
CA PRO A 96 -22.20 8.12 -14.90
C PRO A 96 -22.02 6.87 -14.04
N PHE A 97 -21.17 5.94 -14.48
CA PHE A 97 -20.82 4.78 -13.66
C PHE A 97 -19.62 5.08 -12.75
N ARG A 98 -19.49 4.28 -11.70
CA ARG A 98 -18.38 4.32 -10.74
C ARG A 98 -17.72 2.95 -10.73
N MET A 99 -16.50 2.90 -11.22
CA MET A 99 -15.66 1.71 -11.19
C MET A 99 -14.74 1.78 -9.99
N LEU A 100 -14.83 0.79 -9.11
CA LEU A 100 -13.92 0.61 -7.99
C LEU A 100 -12.91 -0.48 -8.36
N TYR A 101 -11.62 -0.20 -8.16
CA TYR A 101 -10.54 -1.15 -8.44
C TYR A 101 -9.47 -1.09 -7.35
N LEU A 102 -8.76 -2.20 -7.16
CA LEU A 102 -7.57 -2.25 -6.32
C LEU A 102 -6.37 -1.69 -7.07
N VAL A 103 -5.57 -0.90 -6.38
CA VAL A 103 -4.34 -0.28 -6.90
C VAL A 103 -3.16 -1.22 -6.67
N ASN A 104 -2.33 -1.44 -7.70
CA ASN A 104 -1.06 -2.15 -7.56
C ASN A 104 -0.01 -1.19 -6.99
N LEU A 105 0.44 -1.48 -5.76
CA LEU A 105 1.45 -0.72 -5.03
C LEU A 105 2.86 -1.31 -5.19
N ARG A 106 2.98 -2.56 -5.64
CA ARG A 106 4.23 -3.33 -5.66
C ARG A 106 5.02 -3.12 -6.93
N ASP A 107 4.38 -3.26 -8.08
CA ASP A 107 5.07 -3.28 -9.39
C ASP A 107 5.06 -1.88 -10.01
N ARG A 108 5.62 -0.92 -9.29
CA ARG A 108 5.64 0.50 -9.66
C ARG A 108 7.05 1.07 -9.67
N GLU A 109 7.26 2.04 -10.54
CA GLU A 109 8.52 2.78 -10.58
C GLU A 109 8.66 3.65 -9.32
N LEU A 110 9.67 3.33 -8.50
CA LEU A 110 9.84 3.91 -7.17
C LEU A 110 10.18 5.41 -7.20
N ASP A 111 10.71 5.88 -8.32
CA ASP A 111 11.17 7.25 -8.53
C ASP A 111 10.07 8.18 -9.08
N GLU A 112 9.12 7.64 -9.85
CA GLU A 112 8.13 8.44 -10.59
C GLU A 112 6.72 8.30 -10.01
N TRP A 113 6.36 7.10 -9.55
CA TRP A 113 5.01 6.83 -9.10
C TRP A 113 4.72 7.53 -7.77
N GLN A 114 3.52 8.10 -7.66
CA GLN A 114 3.09 8.78 -6.44
C GLN A 114 2.30 7.84 -5.52
N VAL A 115 2.79 7.70 -4.30
CA VAL A 115 2.11 6.95 -3.25
C VAL A 115 0.79 7.64 -2.90
N PRO A 116 -0.35 6.92 -2.83
CA PRO A 116 -1.61 7.48 -2.37
C PRO A 116 -1.45 8.15 -0.99
N PRO A 117 -1.84 9.43 -0.82
CA PRO A 117 -1.61 10.16 0.43
C PRO A 117 -2.20 9.49 1.68
N ALA A 118 -3.30 8.76 1.50
CA ALA A 118 -3.99 8.06 2.58
C ALA A 118 -3.14 6.96 3.26
N ILE A 119 -2.14 6.41 2.57
CA ILE A 119 -1.36 5.27 3.07
C ILE A 119 0.04 5.66 3.54
N ILE A 120 0.49 6.89 3.25
CA ILE A 120 1.85 7.36 3.52
C ILE A 120 2.21 7.18 5.00
N GLY A 121 1.36 7.64 5.92
CA GLY A 121 1.67 7.57 7.36
C GLY A 121 1.88 6.13 7.85
N MET A 122 1.03 5.19 7.40
CA MET A 122 1.15 3.78 7.80
C MET A 122 2.39 3.12 7.19
N LEU A 123 2.72 3.47 5.93
CA LEU A 123 3.94 2.97 5.29
C LEU A 123 5.20 3.52 5.97
N GLU A 124 5.21 4.79 6.35
CA GLU A 124 6.32 5.39 7.09
C GLU A 124 6.52 4.70 8.45
N GLU A 125 5.45 4.50 9.24
CA GLU A 125 5.52 3.81 10.53
C GLU A 125 6.05 2.37 10.40
N TYR A 126 5.58 1.63 9.40
CA TYR A 126 6.02 0.25 9.18
C TYR A 126 7.47 0.18 8.67
N LEU A 127 7.84 1.06 7.75
CA LEU A 127 9.20 1.13 7.23
C LEU A 127 10.19 1.51 8.33
N GLU A 128 9.81 2.45 9.20
CA GLU A 128 10.56 2.82 10.39
C GLU A 128 10.74 1.62 11.32
N ALA A 129 9.68 0.85 11.60
CA ALA A 129 9.78 -0.35 12.44
C ALA A 129 10.73 -1.40 11.83
N LEU A 130 10.65 -1.64 10.52
CA LEU A 130 11.53 -2.59 9.81
C LEU A 130 13.01 -2.16 9.88
N ILE A 131 13.29 -0.88 9.64
CA ILE A 131 14.65 -0.33 9.73
C ILE A 131 15.14 -0.41 11.18
N ASN A 132 14.28 -0.07 12.14
CA ASN A 132 14.64 -0.03 13.56
C ASN A 132 15.06 -1.40 14.10
N VAL A 133 14.37 -2.48 13.72
CA VAL A 133 14.76 -3.86 14.09
C VAL A 133 16.23 -4.13 13.75
N ARG A 134 16.64 -3.81 12.52
CA ARG A 134 18.01 -4.05 12.05
C ARG A 134 18.99 -3.01 12.58
N ASN A 135 18.55 -1.78 12.81
CA ASN A 135 19.37 -0.71 13.38
C ASN A 135 19.76 -1.02 14.83
N VAL A 136 18.79 -1.41 15.66
CA VAL A 136 19.03 -1.79 17.07
C VAL A 136 19.90 -3.04 17.16
N ALA A 137 19.70 -4.03 16.28
CA ALA A 137 20.57 -5.21 16.23
C ALA A 137 22.05 -4.84 15.97
N ARG A 138 22.31 -3.84 15.12
CA ARG A 138 23.66 -3.31 14.87
C ARG A 138 24.20 -2.50 16.04
N GLN A 139 23.37 -1.66 16.65
CA GLN A 139 23.74 -0.90 17.85
C GLN A 139 24.14 -1.84 18.97
N ARG A 140 23.35 -2.89 19.22
CA ARG A 140 23.63 -3.90 20.25
C ARG A 140 24.96 -4.61 20.00
N ARG A 141 25.23 -5.02 18.75
CA ARG A 141 26.51 -5.64 18.39
C ARG A 141 27.69 -4.69 18.65
N ALA A 142 27.58 -3.44 18.22
CA ALA A 142 28.60 -2.43 18.45
C ALA A 142 28.82 -2.14 19.95
N SER A 143 27.76 -2.10 20.75
CA SER A 143 27.86 -1.92 22.22
C SER A 143 28.54 -3.10 22.90
N ILE A 144 28.23 -4.33 22.49
CA ILE A 144 28.88 -5.55 23.01
C ILE A 144 30.39 -5.51 22.70
N ASP A 145 30.75 -5.22 21.45
CA ASP A 145 32.16 -5.15 21.02
C ASP A 145 32.92 -4.02 21.72
N GLY A 146 32.26 -2.88 21.92
CA GLY A 146 32.80 -1.72 22.64
C GLY A 146 32.77 -1.83 24.16
N LYS A 147 32.19 -2.91 24.71
CA LYS A 147 31.94 -3.10 26.16
C LYS A 147 31.16 -1.96 26.80
N PHE A 148 30.27 -1.34 26.03
CA PHE A 148 29.35 -0.32 26.51
C PHE A 148 28.08 -0.96 27.08
N ASP A 149 27.41 -0.23 27.99
CA ASP A 149 26.09 -0.64 28.45
C ASP A 149 25.08 -0.61 27.29
N TYR A 150 24.25 -1.64 27.22
CA TYR A 150 23.22 -1.84 26.19
C TYR A 150 21.86 -2.16 26.80
N SER A 151 21.72 -2.06 28.12
CA SER A 151 20.49 -2.38 28.87
C SER A 151 19.30 -1.53 28.43
N ASP A 152 19.56 -0.32 27.95
CA ASP A 152 18.54 0.63 27.45
C ASP A 152 18.05 0.31 26.03
N LEU A 153 18.72 -0.59 25.30
CA LEU A 153 18.28 -0.98 23.95
C LEU A 153 17.08 -1.92 24.05
N PRO A 154 15.99 -1.66 23.31
CA PRO A 154 14.85 -2.57 23.24
C PRO A 154 15.30 -3.97 22.86
N ASP A 155 14.69 -4.98 23.47
CA ASP A 155 14.94 -6.37 23.11
C ASP A 155 14.31 -6.72 21.75
N GLU A 156 14.71 -7.85 21.19
CA GLU A 156 14.24 -8.29 19.87
C GLU A 156 12.73 -8.59 19.87
N ALA A 157 12.21 -9.13 20.98
CA ALA A 157 10.79 -9.41 21.14
C ALA A 157 9.93 -8.14 21.09
N THR A 158 10.32 -7.06 21.78
CA THR A 158 9.59 -5.78 21.74
C THR A 158 9.58 -5.17 20.35
N LEU A 159 10.71 -5.25 19.62
CA LEU A 159 10.80 -4.72 18.26
C LEU A 159 9.88 -5.49 17.29
N TYR A 160 9.86 -6.82 17.35
CA TYR A 160 8.93 -7.60 16.53
C TYR A 160 7.47 -7.45 16.94
N ALA A 161 7.18 -7.30 18.24
CA ALA A 161 5.83 -7.01 18.71
C ALA A 161 5.32 -5.69 18.12
N ARG A 162 6.17 -4.67 18.02
CA ARG A 162 5.81 -3.39 17.38
C ARG A 162 5.52 -3.56 15.89
N VAL A 163 6.32 -4.36 15.17
CA VAL A 163 6.07 -4.68 13.76
C VAL A 163 4.71 -5.36 13.61
N GLN A 164 4.42 -6.37 14.44
CA GLN A 164 3.15 -7.09 14.40
C GLN A 164 1.95 -6.20 14.71
N GLU A 165 2.06 -5.32 15.71
CA GLU A 165 1.01 -4.34 16.05
C GLU A 165 0.65 -3.45 14.85
N ILE A 166 1.66 -3.00 14.10
CA ILE A 166 1.44 -2.18 12.90
C ILE A 166 0.76 -3.01 11.79
N GLU A 167 1.17 -4.26 11.61
CA GLU A 167 0.54 -5.18 10.65
C GLU A 167 -0.93 -5.47 10.99
N GLU A 168 -1.26 -5.59 12.27
CA GLU A 168 -2.64 -5.73 12.75
C GLU A 168 -3.45 -4.46 12.49
N LYS A 169 -2.87 -3.27 12.71
CA LYS A 169 -3.50 -1.98 12.35
C LYS A 169 -3.74 -1.83 10.85
N MET A 170 -2.83 -2.33 10.01
CA MET A 170 -3.05 -2.37 8.57
C MET A 170 -4.25 -3.25 8.24
N SER A 171 -4.34 -4.44 8.86
CA SER A 171 -5.45 -5.36 8.63
C SER A 171 -6.79 -4.81 9.13
N SER A 172 -6.81 -4.05 10.24
CA SER A 172 -8.03 -3.41 10.74
C SER A 172 -8.49 -2.25 9.86
N ASN A 173 -7.56 -1.57 9.20
CA ASN A 173 -7.83 -0.49 8.25
C ASN A 173 -8.02 -0.99 6.82
N ARG A 174 -8.28 -2.30 6.64
CA ARG A 174 -8.51 -2.87 5.32
C ARG A 174 -9.55 -2.06 4.58
N ALA A 175 -9.25 -1.72 3.32
CA ALA A 175 -10.16 -0.95 2.49
C ALA A 175 -11.53 -1.62 2.52
N ILE A 176 -12.51 -0.93 3.11
CA ILE A 176 -13.88 -1.41 3.18
C ILE A 176 -14.36 -1.43 1.74
N ILE A 177 -14.45 -2.61 1.14
CA ILE A 177 -15.16 -2.81 -0.11
C ILE A 177 -16.61 -2.48 0.22
N PRO A 178 -17.18 -1.37 -0.29
CA PRO A 178 -18.58 -1.08 -0.05
C PRO A 178 -19.36 -2.28 -0.59
N GLY A 179 -20.03 -3.00 0.31
CA GLY A 179 -20.85 -4.13 -0.06
C GLY A 179 -21.87 -3.64 -1.06
N ALA A 180 -21.81 -4.17 -2.27
CA ALA A 180 -22.85 -3.91 -3.24
C ALA A 180 -24.16 -4.44 -2.65
N THR A 181 -25.09 -3.52 -2.37
CA THR A 181 -26.41 -3.89 -1.87
C THR A 181 -27.15 -4.55 -3.02
N ILE A 182 -27.22 -5.88 -3.00
CA ILE A 182 -28.09 -6.65 -3.88
C ILE A 182 -29.50 -6.44 -3.33
N PHE A 183 -30.31 -5.63 -4.01
CA PHE A 183 -31.74 -5.49 -3.72
C PHE A 183 -32.55 -6.45 -4.59
#